data_AF-A0A0A9X619-F1
#
_entry.id   AF-A0A0A9X619-F1
#
_cell.length_a   1.000
_cell.length_b   1.000
_cell.length_c   1.000
_cell.angle_alpha   90.00
_cell.angle_beta   90.00
_cell.angle_gamma   90.00
#
_symmetry.space_group_name_H-M   'P 1'
#
loop_
_entity.id
_entity.type
_entity.pdbx_description
1 polymer ?
#
loop_
_entity_poly.entity_id
_entity_poly.type
_entity_poly.pdbx_seq_one_letter_code
_entity_poly.pdbx_strand_id
1 'polypeptide(L)'
;VSSVIFWDKGRRDMGRGIASRIIACVLVANVVDSIPIVQDGDTGKPLYLTPFLKDGRVIEAREASRVPSMIEHEDVESYAGFLTVNEEFESNMFFWFFPAENNRYNAPVVLWLQGGPGASSLYAIFNENGPFYITQDSKLERRDHSWSQDMNMIYIDNPVGVGFSYTNDDNGYVTDETDVGRDLYEALTQFFQLFPEYRRNGFFIAGESYAGKYIPALAHTIHENNSIADEKINLKGIAIGNGFVDPRNMMAYGEYLYQHG
;
A
#
# COMPACT_ATOMS: atom_id res chain seq x y z
N VAL A 1 -7.15 18.44 -3.79
CA VAL A 1 -6.49 18.57 -2.47
C VAL A 1 -6.83 17.33 -1.68
N SER A 2 -5.88 16.39 -1.58
CA SER A 2 -5.98 15.32 -0.60
C SER A 2 -5.62 15.89 0.76
N SER A 3 -6.65 16.21 1.54
CA SER A 3 -6.48 16.49 2.97
C SER A 3 -6.03 15.17 3.61
N VAL A 4 -4.73 15.03 3.84
CA VAL A 4 -4.16 13.90 4.59
C VAL A 4 -4.26 14.23 6.07
N ILE A 5 -5.11 13.51 6.80
CA ILE A 5 -5.25 13.64 8.25
C ILE A 5 -4.13 12.82 8.88
N PHE A 6 -3.11 13.47 9.44
CA PHE A 6 -2.05 12.81 10.21
C PHE A 6 -2.48 12.66 11.68
N TRP A 7 -2.35 11.45 12.20
CA TRP A 7 -2.47 11.16 13.63
C TRP A 7 -1.16 10.55 14.12
N ASP A 8 -0.44 11.26 15.00
CA ASP A 8 0.77 10.80 15.67
C ASP A 8 0.45 10.44 17.13
N LYS A 9 0.72 9.19 17.52
CA LYS A 9 0.50 8.69 18.88
C LYS A 9 1.33 9.45 19.94
N GLY A 10 2.36 10.20 19.54
CA GLY A 10 3.25 10.98 20.42
C GLY A 10 2.94 12.48 20.55
N ARG A 11 2.05 13.06 19.74
CA ARG A 11 1.71 14.51 19.77
C ARG A 11 0.20 14.73 19.65
N ARG A 12 -0.37 15.51 20.57
CA ARG A 12 -1.81 15.83 20.62
C ARG A 12 -2.24 17.00 19.73
N ASP A 13 -1.36 17.51 18.86
CA ASP A 13 -1.64 18.69 18.04
C ASP A 13 -1.73 18.36 16.55
N MET A 14 -2.86 18.75 15.94
CA MET A 14 -3.13 18.65 14.51
C MET A 14 -2.49 19.82 13.75
N GLY A 15 -1.49 19.55 12.91
CA GLY A 15 -0.92 20.54 11.99
C GLY A 15 -1.63 20.54 10.64
N ARG A 16 -2.08 21.71 10.16
CA ARG A 16 -2.58 21.92 8.79
C ARG A 16 -1.52 22.65 7.95
N GLY A 17 -1.24 22.17 6.74
CA GLY A 17 -0.43 22.87 5.73
C GLY A 17 -1.28 23.30 4.52
N ILE A 18 -0.94 24.44 3.90
CA ILE A 18 -1.67 25.07 2.77
C ILE A 18 -0.75 25.16 1.54
N ALA A 19 -1.21 24.75 0.35
CA ALA A 19 -0.96 25.38 -0.96
C ALA A 19 -1.68 24.66 -2.13
N SER A 20 -2.03 25.43 -3.16
CA SER A 20 -3.10 25.21 -4.14
C SER A 20 -2.70 24.56 -5.47
N ARG A 21 -3.59 23.70 -6.02
CA ARG A 21 -4.24 23.72 -7.37
C ARG A 21 -5.16 22.48 -7.49
N ILE A 22 -6.32 22.60 -8.15
CA ILE A 22 -7.46 21.64 -8.17
C ILE A 22 -7.66 21.04 -9.57
N ILE A 23 -8.33 19.87 -9.61
CA ILE A 23 -9.03 19.14 -10.69
C ILE A 23 -8.14 18.03 -11.30
N ALA A 24 -8.44 16.72 -11.27
CA ALA A 24 -9.70 15.97 -11.26
C ALA A 24 -9.61 14.62 -10.50
N CYS A 25 -10.70 14.22 -9.82
CA CYS A 25 -10.98 12.83 -9.43
C CYS A 25 -12.47 12.56 -9.71
N VAL A 26 -12.85 12.58 -10.99
CA VAL A 26 -14.10 12.01 -11.50
C VAL A 26 -13.78 11.57 -12.93
N LEU A 27 -14.05 10.29 -13.24
CA LEU A 27 -13.76 9.52 -14.47
C LEU A 27 -12.43 8.73 -14.47
N VAL A 28 -12.41 7.60 -13.77
CA VAL A 28 -11.52 6.47 -14.12
C VAL A 28 -12.27 5.44 -15.00
N ALA A 29 -13.40 5.82 -15.61
CA ALA A 29 -14.17 4.92 -16.45
C ALA A 29 -13.93 5.07 -17.96
N ASN A 30 -13.28 6.15 -18.43
CA ASN A 30 -13.26 6.48 -19.88
C ASN A 30 -11.90 6.94 -20.45
N VAL A 31 -10.77 6.65 -19.79
CA VAL A 31 -9.44 6.79 -20.42
C VAL A 31 -8.61 5.54 -20.11
N VAL A 32 -9.10 4.40 -20.55
CA VAL A 32 -8.25 3.23 -20.84
C VAL A 32 -8.48 2.89 -22.31
N ASP A 33 -8.33 3.89 -23.18
CA ASP A 33 -8.27 3.62 -24.62
C ASP A 33 -6.90 2.98 -24.92
N SER A 34 -6.94 1.66 -24.98
CA SER A 34 -6.01 0.78 -25.68
C SER A 34 -4.52 1.06 -25.45
N ILE A 35 -4.03 0.79 -24.23
CA ILE A 35 -2.67 0.26 -24.12
C ILE A 35 -2.74 -1.16 -24.70
N PRO A 36 -1.98 -1.50 -25.77
CA PRO A 36 -1.91 -2.87 -26.24
C PRO A 36 -1.35 -3.73 -25.10
N ILE A 37 -2.21 -4.56 -24.51
CA ILE A 37 -1.77 -5.61 -23.60
C ILE A 37 -0.91 -6.54 -24.45
N VAL A 38 0.39 -6.56 -24.19
CA VAL A 38 1.30 -7.53 -24.81
C VAL A 38 0.84 -8.90 -24.33
N GLN A 39 0.05 -9.60 -25.15
CA GLN A 39 -0.50 -10.91 -24.83
C GLN A 39 0.54 -12.05 -24.90
N ASP A 40 1.76 -11.76 -25.35
CA ASP A 40 2.79 -12.76 -25.68
C ASP A 40 4.04 -12.72 -24.77
N GLY A 41 3.96 -12.08 -23.60
CA GLY A 41 5.04 -12.11 -22.61
C GLY A 41 4.88 -13.26 -21.63
N ASP A 42 5.91 -14.11 -21.47
CA ASP A 42 6.03 -15.00 -20.30
C ASP A 42 6.21 -14.12 -19.06
N THR A 43 5.17 -14.00 -18.24
CA THR A 43 5.18 -13.23 -16.98
C THR A 43 5.81 -14.03 -15.83
N GLY A 44 6.28 -15.25 -16.09
CA GLY A 44 6.82 -16.15 -15.09
C GLY A 44 5.76 -16.75 -14.17
N LYS A 45 6.22 -17.44 -13.12
CA LYS A 45 5.35 -17.99 -12.08
C LYS A 45 5.22 -17.00 -10.93
N PRO A 46 4.07 -16.94 -10.23
CA PRO A 46 3.93 -16.12 -9.02
C PRO A 46 4.97 -16.55 -7.97
N LEU A 47 5.68 -15.58 -7.42
CA LEU A 47 6.66 -15.78 -6.35
C LEU A 47 5.95 -15.71 -4.99
N TYR A 48 5.63 -16.87 -4.42
CA TYR A 48 5.12 -16.96 -3.05
C TYR A 48 6.28 -16.97 -2.06
N LEU A 49 6.31 -15.99 -1.16
CA LEU A 49 7.37 -15.85 -0.17
C LEU A 49 7.06 -16.61 1.13
N THR A 50 5.78 -16.82 1.45
CA THR A 50 5.34 -17.50 2.67
C THR A 50 5.98 -18.88 2.89
N PRO A 51 6.12 -19.77 1.88
CA PRO A 51 6.81 -21.04 2.06
C PRO A 51 8.26 -20.88 2.51
N PHE A 52 9.00 -19.93 1.93
CA PHE A 52 10.38 -19.65 2.35
C PHE A 52 10.45 -19.15 3.80
N LEU A 53 9.52 -18.26 4.19
CA LEU A 53 9.47 -17.72 5.55
C LEU A 53 9.19 -18.80 6.59
N LYS A 54 8.25 -19.70 6.31
CA LYS A 54 7.94 -20.86 7.16
C LYS A 54 9.13 -21.81 7.35
N ASP A 55 9.92 -21.99 6.30
CA ASP A 55 11.13 -22.81 6.32
C ASP A 55 12.35 -22.07 6.94
N GLY A 56 12.19 -20.82 7.37
CA GLY A 56 13.28 -19.99 7.89
C GLY A 56 14.28 -19.51 6.83
N ARG A 57 13.95 -19.66 5.53
CA ARG A 57 14.79 -19.30 4.37
C ARG A 57 14.65 -17.82 4.00
N VAL A 58 14.77 -16.94 5.00
CA VAL A 58 14.52 -15.50 4.86
C VAL A 58 15.45 -14.82 3.85
N ILE A 59 16.73 -15.20 3.84
CA ILE A 59 17.71 -14.62 2.91
C ILE A 59 17.34 -14.95 1.46
N GLU A 60 17.00 -16.20 1.20
CA GLU A 60 16.62 -16.66 -0.13
C GLU A 60 15.29 -16.02 -0.59
N ALA A 61 14.31 -15.91 0.31
CA ALA A 61 13.06 -15.20 0.03
C ALA A 61 13.33 -13.75 -0.40
N ARG A 62 14.24 -13.08 0.31
CA ARG A 62 14.59 -11.68 0.03
C ARG A 62 15.30 -11.54 -1.31
N GLU A 63 16.27 -12.39 -1.58
CA GLU A 63 16.99 -12.40 -2.87
C GLU A 63 16.01 -12.68 -4.03
N ALA A 64 15.12 -13.65 -3.87
CA ALA A 64 14.10 -13.97 -4.87
C ALA A 64 13.12 -12.81 -5.12
N SER A 65 12.75 -12.07 -4.06
CA SER A 65 11.83 -10.92 -4.19
C SER A 65 12.44 -9.69 -4.83
N ARG A 66 13.77 -9.61 -5.00
CA ARG A 66 14.42 -8.43 -5.58
C ARG A 66 13.95 -8.21 -7.02
N VAL A 67 13.37 -7.05 -7.29
CA VAL A 67 12.96 -6.67 -8.64
C VAL A 67 14.20 -6.18 -9.42
N PRO A 68 14.46 -6.71 -10.63
CA PRO A 68 15.51 -6.19 -11.51
C PRO A 68 15.25 -4.72 -11.87
N SER A 69 16.32 -3.99 -12.20
CA SER A 69 16.16 -2.62 -12.69
C SER A 69 15.24 -2.61 -13.92
N MET A 70 14.25 -1.71 -13.87
CA MET A 70 13.24 -1.53 -14.92
C MET A 70 13.54 -0.30 -15.80
N ILE A 71 14.56 0.49 -15.46
CA ILE A 71 14.94 1.72 -16.17
C ILE A 71 16.39 1.58 -16.64
N GLU A 72 16.63 1.88 -17.91
CA GLU A 72 17.98 1.79 -18.46
C GLU A 72 18.94 2.73 -17.72
N HIS A 73 20.07 2.19 -17.26
CA HIS A 73 21.12 2.91 -16.51
C HIS A 73 20.71 3.48 -15.14
N GLU A 74 19.57 3.08 -14.59
CA GLU A 74 19.12 3.53 -13.27
C GLU A 74 18.54 2.36 -12.45
N ASP A 75 19.03 2.17 -11.22
CA ASP A 75 18.53 1.12 -10.32
C ASP A 75 17.72 1.75 -9.19
N VAL A 76 16.40 1.57 -9.25
CA VAL A 76 15.49 1.84 -8.13
C VAL A 76 15.29 0.53 -7.39
N GLU A 77 16.01 0.36 -6.30
CA GLU A 77 15.92 -0.83 -5.45
C GLU A 77 14.49 -1.06 -4.98
N SER A 78 13.97 -2.26 -5.25
CA SER A 78 12.65 -2.66 -4.80
C SER A 78 12.49 -4.17 -4.71
N TYR A 79 11.49 -4.61 -3.96
CA TYR A 79 11.20 -6.01 -3.68
C TYR A 79 9.71 -6.28 -3.83
N ALA A 80 9.34 -7.33 -4.54
CA ALA A 80 7.94 -7.68 -4.78
C ALA A 80 7.70 -9.18 -4.67
N GLY A 81 6.46 -9.55 -4.37
CA GLY A 81 6.06 -10.95 -4.29
C GLY A 81 4.69 -11.11 -3.62
N PHE A 82 4.32 -12.36 -3.40
CA PHE A 82 3.06 -12.75 -2.79
C PHE A 82 3.26 -13.23 -1.36
N LEU A 83 2.39 -12.77 -0.47
CA LEU A 83 2.26 -13.24 0.90
C LEU A 83 0.92 -13.94 1.05
N THR A 84 0.94 -15.23 1.36
CA THR A 84 -0.26 -16.02 1.64
C THR A 84 -0.80 -15.62 3.00
N VAL A 85 -1.96 -14.97 3.02
CA VAL A 85 -2.61 -14.43 4.24
C VAL A 85 -3.70 -15.36 4.78
N ASN A 86 -4.19 -16.27 3.94
CA ASN A 86 -5.10 -17.34 4.35
C ASN A 86 -4.76 -18.62 3.58
N GLU A 87 -4.29 -19.65 4.29
CA GLU A 87 -3.91 -20.92 3.69
C GLU A 87 -5.10 -21.81 3.34
N GLU A 88 -6.22 -21.66 4.06
CA GLU A 88 -7.43 -22.47 3.83
C GLU A 88 -8.01 -22.19 2.44
N PHE A 89 -7.99 -20.92 2.02
CA PHE A 89 -8.52 -20.46 0.73
C PHE A 89 -7.44 -20.15 -0.30
N GLU A 90 -6.17 -20.39 0.05
CA GLU A 90 -5.01 -19.98 -0.75
C GLU A 90 -5.09 -18.50 -1.16
N SER A 91 -5.45 -17.63 -0.21
CA SER A 91 -5.54 -16.19 -0.42
C SER A 91 -4.16 -15.55 -0.30
N ASN A 92 -3.76 -14.82 -1.33
CA ASN A 92 -2.43 -14.26 -1.50
C ASN A 92 -2.52 -12.75 -1.76
N MET A 93 -1.81 -11.96 -0.97
CA MET A 93 -1.68 -10.52 -1.17
C MET A 93 -0.36 -10.19 -1.86
N PHE A 94 -0.43 -9.42 -2.95
CA PHE A 94 0.73 -8.86 -3.63
C PHE A 94 1.22 -7.60 -2.90
N PHE A 95 2.52 -7.50 -2.71
CA PHE A 95 3.16 -6.28 -2.22
C PHE A 95 4.31 -5.86 -3.14
N TRP A 96 4.61 -4.56 -3.11
CA TRP A 96 5.82 -3.99 -3.68
C TRP A 96 6.43 -3.01 -2.68
N PHE A 97 7.65 -3.31 -2.25
CA PHE A 97 8.41 -2.57 -1.27
C PHE A 97 9.56 -1.78 -1.91
N PHE A 98 9.70 -0.52 -1.51
CA PHE A 98 10.77 0.39 -1.90
C PHE A 98 11.47 0.89 -0.64
N PRO A 99 12.67 0.39 -0.32
CA PRO A 99 13.49 0.94 0.75
C PRO A 99 13.73 2.44 0.55
N ALA A 100 13.88 3.19 1.64
CA ALA A 100 14.26 4.58 1.52
C ALA A 100 15.64 4.69 0.84
N GLU A 101 15.78 5.65 -0.05
CA GLU A 101 17.07 5.95 -0.65
C GLU A 101 17.99 6.61 0.37
N ASN A 102 17.44 7.51 1.17
CA ASN A 102 18.13 8.22 2.22
C ASN A 102 17.87 7.55 3.58
N ASN A 103 18.94 7.15 4.26
CA ASN A 103 18.91 6.76 5.68
C ASN A 103 17.84 5.70 6.05
N ARG A 104 17.63 4.69 5.19
CA ARG A 104 16.59 3.64 5.34
C ARG A 104 16.48 3.00 6.72
N TYR A 105 17.60 2.79 7.41
CA TYR A 105 17.60 2.16 8.73
C TYR A 105 17.03 3.05 9.85
N ASN A 106 16.91 4.36 9.62
CA ASN A 106 16.27 5.31 10.55
C ASN A 106 15.00 5.95 9.97
N ALA A 107 14.79 5.89 8.65
CA ALA A 107 13.60 6.38 7.98
C ALA A 107 12.33 5.62 8.44
N PRO A 108 11.15 6.25 8.50
CA PRO A 108 9.91 5.54 8.82
C PRO A 108 9.60 4.46 7.79
N VAL A 109 8.84 3.45 8.19
CA VAL A 109 8.20 2.50 7.28
C VAL A 109 6.75 2.93 7.11
N VAL A 110 6.31 3.08 5.87
CA VAL A 110 4.97 3.56 5.54
C VAL A 110 4.32 2.54 4.63
N LEU A 111 3.21 1.96 5.11
CA LEU A 111 2.28 1.24 4.25
C LEU A 111 1.38 2.24 3.54
N TRP A 112 1.28 2.19 2.21
CA TRP A 112 0.31 2.93 1.42
C TRP A 112 -0.81 2.01 0.93
N LEU A 113 -2.06 2.42 1.17
CA LEU A 113 -3.27 1.73 0.71
C LEU A 113 -4.12 2.63 -0.18
N GLN A 114 -4.46 2.15 -1.37
CA GLN A 114 -5.53 2.78 -2.15
C GLN A 114 -6.93 2.39 -1.66
N GLY A 115 -7.92 3.16 -2.11
CA GLY A 115 -9.33 3.00 -1.78
C GLY A 115 -10.15 2.23 -2.81
N GLY A 116 -11.23 2.84 -3.30
CA GLY A 116 -12.20 2.23 -4.21
C GLY A 116 -13.58 2.04 -3.54
N PRO A 117 -13.86 0.94 -2.82
CA PRO A 117 -13.01 -0.22 -2.56
C PRO A 117 -12.62 -0.97 -3.84
N GLY A 118 -11.46 -1.62 -3.86
CA GLY A 118 -11.03 -2.45 -5.00
C GLY A 118 -9.98 -1.84 -5.94
N ALA A 119 -9.42 -0.67 -5.60
CA ALA A 119 -8.38 -0.04 -6.41
C ALA A 119 -6.98 -0.53 -5.99
N SER A 120 -6.15 -0.89 -6.98
CA SER A 120 -4.77 -1.32 -6.74
C SER A 120 -3.93 -0.20 -6.13
N SER A 121 -3.13 -0.52 -5.11
CA SER A 121 -2.18 0.43 -4.51
C SER A 121 -1.00 0.71 -5.44
N LEU A 122 -0.80 -0.10 -6.48
CA LEU A 122 0.19 0.19 -7.52
C LEU A 122 -0.17 1.43 -8.33
N TYR A 123 -1.43 1.86 -8.33
CA TYR A 123 -1.80 3.16 -8.90
C TYR A 123 -0.93 4.30 -8.33
N ALA A 124 -0.69 4.27 -7.02
CA ALA A 124 0.12 5.27 -6.33
C ALA A 124 1.59 5.23 -6.72
N ILE A 125 2.09 4.05 -7.13
CA ILE A 125 3.47 3.88 -7.58
C ILE A 125 3.73 4.74 -8.82
N PHE A 126 2.78 4.75 -9.77
CA PHE A 126 2.93 5.37 -11.07
C PHE A 126 2.29 6.76 -11.19
N ASN A 127 1.30 7.08 -10.36
CA ASN A 127 0.49 8.30 -10.52
C ASN A 127 0.56 9.26 -9.33
N GLU A 128 1.08 8.84 -8.19
CA GLU A 128 1.00 9.64 -6.96
C GLU A 128 2.37 9.85 -6.32
N ASN A 129 2.75 8.97 -5.39
CA ASN A 129 3.87 9.19 -4.48
C ASN A 129 5.00 8.16 -4.62
N GLY A 130 4.84 7.17 -5.49
CA GLY A 130 5.91 6.20 -5.75
C GLY A 130 6.99 6.72 -6.68
N PRO A 131 8.04 5.91 -6.86
CA PRO A 131 9.26 6.32 -7.54
C PRO A 131 9.14 6.44 -9.06
N PHE A 132 8.00 6.09 -9.65
CA PHE A 132 7.87 6.04 -11.10
C PHE A 132 6.70 6.87 -11.62
N TYR A 133 6.77 7.18 -12.91
CA TYR A 133 5.62 7.55 -13.72
C TYR A 133 5.75 6.93 -15.11
N ILE A 134 4.62 6.86 -15.82
CA ILE A 134 4.59 6.38 -17.20
C ILE A 134 4.44 7.61 -18.11
N THR A 135 5.37 7.76 -19.05
CA THR A 135 5.36 8.86 -20.02
C THR A 135 4.26 8.67 -21.07
N GLN A 136 3.99 9.71 -21.87
CA GLN A 136 3.02 9.61 -22.97
C GLN A 136 3.42 8.56 -24.03
N ASP A 137 4.71 8.32 -24.20
CA ASP A 137 5.27 7.27 -25.06
C ASP A 137 5.38 5.89 -24.37
N SER A 138 4.65 5.69 -23.25
CA SER A 138 4.57 4.43 -22.51
C SER A 138 5.92 3.90 -22.01
N LYS A 139 6.84 4.81 -21.66
CA LYS A 139 8.09 4.47 -20.98
C LYS A 139 7.95 4.67 -19.49
N LEU A 140 8.59 3.78 -18.74
CA LEU A 140 8.74 3.95 -17.30
C LEU A 140 9.90 4.92 -17.05
N GLU A 141 9.63 6.00 -16.33
CA GLU A 141 10.65 6.96 -15.90
C GLU A 141 10.59 7.17 -14.39
N ARG A 142 11.71 7.57 -13.81
CA ARG A 142 11.82 7.86 -12.39
C ARG A 142 11.23 9.23 -12.07
N ARG A 143 10.48 9.30 -10.97
CA ARG A 143 9.91 10.53 -10.43
C ARG A 143 10.94 11.28 -9.58
N ASP A 144 11.12 12.57 -9.86
CA ASP A 144 12.02 13.45 -9.10
C ASP A 144 11.65 13.60 -7.61
N HIS A 145 10.37 13.44 -7.29
CA HIS A 145 9.81 13.58 -5.96
C HIS A 145 8.94 12.38 -5.60
N SER A 146 9.55 11.37 -4.98
CA SER A 146 8.86 10.19 -4.46
C SER A 146 9.00 10.12 -2.95
N TRP A 147 8.03 9.50 -2.28
CA TRP A 147 8.13 9.28 -0.84
C TRP A 147 9.24 8.28 -0.49
N SER A 148 9.59 7.38 -1.43
CA SER A 148 10.70 6.44 -1.27
C SER A 148 12.08 7.11 -1.20
N GLN A 149 12.19 8.42 -1.45
CA GLN A 149 13.44 9.14 -1.18
C GLN A 149 13.78 9.12 0.31
N ASP A 150 12.78 9.33 1.19
CA ASP A 150 13.00 9.51 2.64
C ASP A 150 12.19 8.57 3.53
N MET A 151 11.40 7.66 2.94
CA MET A 151 10.56 6.70 3.64
C MET A 151 10.69 5.30 3.03
N ASN A 152 10.63 4.27 3.87
CA ASN A 152 10.55 2.88 3.40
C ASN A 152 9.09 2.60 3.04
N MET A 153 8.77 2.57 1.74
CA MET A 153 7.40 2.53 1.24
C MET A 153 6.97 1.10 0.90
N ILE A 154 5.86 0.65 1.49
CA ILE A 154 5.19 -0.62 1.16
C ILE A 154 3.88 -0.29 0.45
N TYR A 155 3.67 -0.84 -0.74
CA TYR A 155 2.39 -0.79 -1.44
C TYR A 155 1.80 -2.20 -1.44
N ILE A 156 0.55 -2.36 -0.99
CA ILE A 156 -0.13 -3.65 -0.97
C ILE A 156 -1.43 -3.54 -1.75
N ASP A 157 -1.65 -4.45 -2.70
CA ASP A 157 -2.94 -4.58 -3.37
C ASP A 157 -3.96 -5.20 -2.40
N ASN A 158 -4.91 -4.37 -1.97
CA ASN A 158 -5.83 -4.69 -0.88
C ASN A 158 -7.26 -4.32 -1.26
N PRO A 159 -8.27 -5.14 -0.89
CA PRO A 159 -8.14 -6.47 -0.25
C PRO A 159 -7.72 -7.60 -1.22
N VAL A 160 -7.72 -8.85 -0.74
CA VAL A 160 -7.63 -10.05 -1.60
C VAL A 160 -8.65 -9.94 -2.75
N GLY A 161 -8.20 -10.17 -3.99
CA GLY A 161 -8.99 -9.96 -5.22
C GLY A 161 -8.69 -8.64 -5.95
N VAL A 162 -7.91 -7.73 -5.35
CA VAL A 162 -7.52 -6.46 -5.98
C VAL A 162 -6.18 -6.58 -6.70
N GLY A 163 -6.09 -5.97 -7.89
CA GLY A 163 -4.84 -5.87 -8.64
C GLY A 163 -4.24 -7.26 -8.90
N PHE A 164 -3.04 -7.51 -8.37
CA PHE A 164 -2.43 -8.84 -8.45
C PHE A 164 -2.84 -9.77 -7.30
N SER A 165 -3.41 -9.28 -6.20
CA SER A 165 -3.85 -10.12 -5.07
C SER A 165 -5.06 -10.98 -5.45
N TYR A 166 -5.09 -12.24 -5.03
CA TYR A 166 -6.15 -13.19 -5.41
C TYR A 166 -6.33 -14.31 -4.39
N THR A 167 -7.38 -15.10 -4.59
CA THR A 167 -7.73 -16.30 -3.83
C THR A 167 -8.16 -17.39 -4.80
N ASN A 168 -7.96 -18.67 -4.44
CA ASN A 168 -8.41 -19.80 -5.25
C ASN A 168 -9.81 -20.29 -4.83
N ASP A 169 -10.34 -19.77 -3.72
CA ASP A 169 -11.69 -20.02 -3.24
C ASP A 169 -12.41 -18.69 -2.99
N ASP A 170 -13.65 -18.55 -3.47
CA ASP A 170 -14.48 -17.35 -3.32
C ASP A 170 -14.76 -17.00 -1.85
N ASN A 171 -14.71 -17.98 -0.93
CA ASN A 171 -14.82 -17.75 0.50
C ASN A 171 -13.59 -17.03 1.09
N GLY A 172 -12.49 -16.92 0.32
CA GLY A 172 -11.31 -16.14 0.68
C GLY A 172 -11.42 -14.65 0.40
N TYR A 173 -12.50 -14.18 -0.25
CA TYR A 173 -12.75 -12.75 -0.36
C TYR A 173 -13.23 -12.17 0.98
N VAL A 174 -12.65 -11.05 1.38
CA VAL A 174 -13.05 -10.34 2.60
C VAL A 174 -14.49 -9.85 2.50
N THR A 175 -15.22 -9.90 3.60
CA THR A 175 -16.62 -9.45 3.64
C THR A 175 -16.83 -8.22 4.52
N ASP A 176 -15.87 -7.90 5.39
CA ASP A 176 -15.89 -6.72 6.25
C ASP A 176 -14.49 -6.17 6.56
N GLU A 177 -14.43 -5.04 7.26
CA GLU A 177 -13.18 -4.41 7.67
C GLU A 177 -12.38 -5.22 8.71
N THR A 178 -13.01 -6.15 9.44
CA THR A 178 -12.31 -7.05 10.37
C THR A 178 -11.45 -8.03 9.59
N ASP A 179 -12.01 -8.63 8.53
CA ASP A 179 -11.28 -9.49 7.60
C ASP A 179 -10.12 -8.75 6.94
N VAL A 180 -10.37 -7.52 6.43
CA VAL A 180 -9.33 -6.66 5.85
C VAL A 180 -8.19 -6.42 6.85
N GLY A 181 -8.54 -6.07 8.10
CA GLY A 181 -7.56 -5.81 9.14
C GLY A 181 -6.72 -7.05 9.48
N ARG A 182 -7.34 -8.24 9.52
CA ARG A 182 -6.67 -9.52 9.77
C ARG A 182 -5.67 -9.84 8.65
N ASP A 183 -6.11 -9.80 7.40
CA ASP A 183 -5.30 -10.22 6.25
C ASP A 183 -4.11 -9.26 6.05
N LEU A 184 -4.32 -7.95 6.17
CA LEU A 184 -3.23 -6.96 6.15
C LEU A 184 -2.26 -7.12 7.32
N TYR A 185 -2.74 -7.46 8.51
CA TYR A 185 -1.89 -7.72 9.67
C TYR A 185 -1.00 -8.95 9.45
N GLU A 186 -1.55 -10.02 8.86
CA GLU A 186 -0.79 -11.21 8.49
C GLU A 186 0.28 -10.89 7.44
N ALA A 187 -0.08 -10.16 6.38
CA ALA A 187 0.87 -9.69 5.37
C ALA A 187 2.00 -8.85 6.00
N LEU A 188 1.69 -7.92 6.91
CA LEU A 188 2.71 -7.11 7.58
C LEU A 188 3.60 -7.93 8.52
N THR A 189 3.03 -8.93 9.21
CA THR A 189 3.80 -9.84 10.07
C THR A 189 4.86 -10.57 9.25
N GLN A 190 4.46 -11.12 8.09
CA GLN A 190 5.39 -11.76 7.15
C GLN A 190 6.37 -10.78 6.52
N PHE A 191 5.95 -9.56 6.15
CA PHE A 191 6.84 -8.51 5.66
C PHE A 191 7.96 -8.21 6.67
N PHE A 192 7.63 -8.07 7.95
CA PHE A 192 8.63 -7.85 9.01
C PHE A 192 9.43 -9.11 9.36
N GLN A 193 9.01 -10.31 8.95
CA GLN A 193 9.87 -11.51 8.96
C GLN A 193 10.85 -11.51 7.78
N LEU A 194 10.42 -11.04 6.61
CA LEU A 194 11.25 -10.91 5.42
C LEU A 194 12.31 -9.82 5.56
N PHE A 195 11.96 -8.71 6.22
CA PHE A 195 12.84 -7.56 6.46
C PHE A 195 12.90 -7.16 7.95
N PRO A 196 13.47 -8.02 8.84
CA PRO A 196 13.51 -7.80 10.28
C PRO A 196 14.24 -6.51 10.69
N GLU A 197 15.17 -6.01 9.87
CA GLU A 197 15.88 -4.76 10.12
C GLU A 197 14.95 -3.54 10.25
N TYR A 198 13.76 -3.58 9.64
CA TYR A 198 12.81 -2.47 9.68
C TYR A 198 11.85 -2.51 10.87
N ARG A 199 11.86 -3.55 11.71
CA ARG A 199 10.92 -3.68 12.84
C ARG A 199 11.05 -2.54 13.85
N ARG A 200 12.26 -2.00 14.01
CA ARG A 200 12.53 -0.91 14.97
C ARG A 200 12.11 0.46 14.45
N ASN A 201 11.95 0.60 13.14
CA ASN A 201 11.55 1.85 12.51
C ASN A 201 10.14 2.22 12.97
N GLY A 202 9.82 3.52 12.94
CA GLY A 202 8.44 3.94 13.17
C GLY A 202 7.57 3.46 12.02
N PHE A 203 6.51 2.70 12.31
CA PHE A 203 5.57 2.22 11.30
C PHE A 203 4.36 3.16 11.21
N PHE A 204 3.98 3.53 10.00
CA PHE A 204 2.80 4.35 9.71
C PHE A 204 1.94 3.68 8.65
N ILE A 205 0.64 3.89 8.75
CA ILE A 205 -0.32 3.46 7.73
C ILE A 205 -0.87 4.72 7.07
N ALA A 206 -0.68 4.83 5.75
CA ALA A 206 -1.13 5.93 4.94
C ALA A 206 -2.01 5.43 3.78
N GLY A 207 -2.80 6.33 3.20
CA GLY A 207 -3.61 6.00 2.04
C GLY A 207 -4.74 6.98 1.81
N GLU A 208 -5.61 6.69 0.85
CA GLU A 208 -6.68 7.60 0.47
C GLU A 208 -8.02 6.95 0.11
N SER A 209 -9.05 7.79 -0.03
CA SER A 209 -10.38 7.37 -0.47
C SER A 209 -11.00 6.31 0.49
N TYR A 210 -11.44 5.16 0.00
CA TYR A 210 -11.97 4.08 0.83
C TYR A 210 -10.93 3.51 1.82
N ALA A 211 -9.63 3.80 1.67
CA ALA A 211 -8.64 3.51 2.71
C ALA A 211 -8.94 4.23 4.05
N GLY A 212 -9.82 5.24 4.05
CA GLY A 212 -10.42 5.77 5.28
C GLY A 212 -11.16 4.73 6.14
N LYS A 213 -11.51 3.56 5.59
CA LYS A 213 -12.01 2.39 6.32
C LYS A 213 -10.91 1.38 6.63
N TYR A 214 -10.05 1.08 5.66
CA TYR A 214 -8.97 0.09 5.81
C TYR A 214 -7.94 0.50 6.86
N ILE A 215 -7.53 1.77 6.87
CA ILE A 215 -6.47 2.27 7.72
C ILE A 215 -6.83 2.17 9.21
N PRO A 216 -8.01 2.66 9.67
CA PRO A 216 -8.43 2.45 11.05
C PRO A 216 -8.62 0.98 11.42
N ALA A 217 -9.12 0.16 10.49
CA ALA A 217 -9.33 -1.28 10.73
C ALA A 217 -8.00 -2.00 11.01
N LEU A 218 -7.00 -1.80 10.14
CA LEU A 218 -5.66 -2.35 10.35
C LEU A 218 -5.00 -1.78 11.61
N ALA A 219 -5.10 -0.46 11.84
CA ALA A 219 -4.52 0.17 13.02
C ALA A 219 -5.09 -0.43 14.32
N HIS A 220 -6.40 -0.70 14.35
CA HIS A 220 -7.07 -1.39 15.44
C HIS A 220 -6.56 -2.83 15.58
N THR A 221 -6.49 -3.59 14.49
CA THR A 221 -5.96 -4.97 14.53
C THR A 221 -4.52 -5.03 15.06
N ILE A 222 -3.64 -4.12 14.64
CA ILE A 222 -2.28 -4.01 15.17
C ILE A 222 -2.30 -3.67 16.66
N HIS A 223 -3.17 -2.75 17.09
CA HIS A 223 -3.28 -2.36 18.49
C HIS A 223 -3.61 -3.55 19.40
N GLU A 224 -4.64 -4.32 19.02
CA GLU A 224 -5.08 -5.50 19.75
C GLU A 224 -3.99 -6.58 19.79
N ASN A 225 -3.39 -6.91 18.63
CA ASN A 225 -2.38 -7.97 18.57
C ASN A 225 -1.05 -7.59 19.26
N ASN A 226 -0.65 -6.32 19.22
CA ASN A 226 0.56 -5.86 19.93
C ASN A 226 0.51 -6.06 21.45
N SER A 227 -0.67 -6.26 22.04
CA SER A 227 -0.81 -6.53 23.48
C SER A 227 -0.33 -7.94 23.85
N ILE A 228 -0.43 -8.90 22.93
CA ILE A 228 -0.14 -10.32 23.14
C ILE A 228 1.04 -10.85 22.30
N ALA A 229 1.45 -10.11 21.25
CA ALA A 229 2.55 -10.52 20.38
C ALA A 229 3.93 -10.33 21.04
N ASP A 230 4.80 -11.32 20.87
CA ASP A 230 6.22 -11.25 21.25
C ASP A 230 6.96 -10.20 20.42
N GLU A 231 6.71 -10.20 19.11
CA GLU A 231 7.26 -9.25 18.15
C GLU A 231 6.16 -8.25 17.75
N LYS A 232 6.34 -6.99 18.13
CA LYS A 232 5.33 -5.93 17.94
C LYS A 232 5.60 -5.11 16.69
N ILE A 233 4.54 -4.74 15.98
CA ILE A 233 4.62 -3.72 14.94
C ILE A 233 4.66 -2.35 15.62
N ASN A 234 5.71 -1.58 15.39
CA ASN A 234 5.97 -0.28 16.02
C ASN A 234 5.10 0.86 15.44
N LEU A 235 3.77 0.67 15.47
CA LEU A 235 2.80 1.64 14.94
C LEU A 235 2.88 2.98 15.68
N LYS A 236 3.25 4.03 14.95
CA LYS A 236 3.39 5.40 15.43
C LYS A 236 2.22 6.29 15.03
N GLY A 237 1.60 6.04 13.89
CA GLY A 237 0.54 6.89 13.40
C GLY A 237 -0.17 6.41 12.15
N ILE A 238 -1.23 7.13 11.81
CA ILE A 238 -2.01 6.91 10.59
C ILE A 238 -2.18 8.22 9.82
N ALA A 239 -2.32 8.13 8.49
CA ALA A 239 -2.43 9.27 7.59
C ALA A 239 -3.51 9.00 6.51
N ILE A 240 -4.64 9.72 6.54
CA ILE A 240 -5.78 9.43 5.66
C ILE A 240 -6.08 10.61 4.72
N GLY A 241 -5.81 10.46 3.42
CA GLY A 241 -6.09 11.42 2.35
C GLY A 241 -7.51 11.32 1.80
N ASN A 242 -8.30 12.40 1.84
CA ASN A 242 -9.70 12.43 1.33
C ASN A 242 -10.55 11.19 1.72
N GLY A 243 -10.35 10.66 2.93
CA GLY A 243 -10.86 9.34 3.27
C GLY A 243 -12.37 9.30 3.53
N PHE A 244 -13.03 8.24 3.08
CA PHE A 244 -14.43 7.95 3.41
C PHE A 244 -14.57 7.38 4.83
N VAL A 245 -14.49 8.25 5.83
CA VAL A 245 -14.41 7.88 7.25
C VAL A 245 -15.77 7.80 7.94
N ASP A 246 -16.63 8.80 7.71
CA ASP A 246 -17.95 8.94 8.35
C ASP A 246 -19.04 9.17 7.30
N PRO A 247 -19.62 8.09 6.75
CA PRO A 247 -20.60 8.17 5.68
C PRO A 247 -21.79 9.07 5.99
N ARG A 248 -22.27 9.08 7.25
CA ARG A 248 -23.47 9.84 7.62
C ARG A 248 -23.25 11.35 7.49
N ASN A 249 -22.09 11.82 7.93
CA ASN A 249 -21.75 13.24 7.87
C ASN A 249 -21.16 13.65 6.52
N MET A 250 -20.45 12.74 5.83
CA MET A 250 -19.79 13.05 4.56
C MET A 250 -20.71 13.00 3.34
N MET A 251 -21.80 12.23 3.39
CA MET A 251 -22.75 12.14 2.26
C MET A 251 -23.67 13.36 2.14
N ALA A 252 -23.54 14.34 3.04
CA ALA A 252 -24.25 15.62 2.97
C ALA A 252 -23.62 16.59 1.95
N TYR A 253 -23.52 16.18 0.68
CA TYR A 253 -22.85 16.96 -0.37
C TYR A 253 -23.60 18.22 -0.82
N GLY A 254 -24.89 18.37 -0.46
CA GLY A 254 -25.73 19.46 -0.98
C GLY A 254 -25.18 20.85 -0.69
N GLU A 255 -24.72 21.10 0.53
CA GLU A 255 -24.13 22.39 0.90
C GLU A 255 -22.79 22.65 0.21
N TYR A 256 -21.93 21.62 0.14
CA TYR A 256 -20.65 21.72 -0.56
C TYR A 256 -20.83 22.05 -2.04
N LEU A 257 -21.72 21.33 -2.74
CA LEU A 257 -22.00 21.56 -4.16
C LEU A 257 -22.57 22.97 -4.38
N TYR A 258 -23.54 23.39 -3.57
CA TYR A 258 -24.12 24.73 -3.67
C TYR A 258 -23.07 25.85 -3.57
N GLN A 259 -22.05 25.69 -2.71
CA GLN A 259 -20.98 26.68 -2.55
C GLN A 259 -19.99 26.73 -3.73
N HIS A 260 -19.98 25.73 -4.60
CA HIS A 260 -19.00 25.60 -5.69
C HIS A 260 -19.57 25.81 -7.10
N GLY A 261 -20.86 26.16 -7.21
CA GLY A 261 -21.55 26.50 -8.47
C GLY A 261 -21.94 25.29 -9.29
#